data_AF-A0A0C6FH68-F1
#
_entry.id   AF-A0A0C6FH68-F1
#
_cell.length_a   1.000
_cell.length_b   1.000
_cell.length_c   1.000
_cell.angle_alpha   90.00
_cell.angle_beta   90.00
_cell.angle_gamma   90.00
#
_symmetry.space_group_name_H-M   'P 1'
#
loop_
_entity.id
_entity.type
_entity.pdbx_description
1 polymer ?
#
loop_
_entity_poly.entity_id
_entity_poly.type
_entity_poly.pdbx_seq_one_letter_code
_entity_poly.pdbx_strand_id
1 'polypeptide(L)' 'MTEDAALAALAPLFEDVFGEPVPLSPGLTAEDVEGWDSTRMIELVIAVEARFGIKLTTREVDGLGSVGDLAAVIARKAPR' A
#
# COMPACT_ATOMS: atom_id res chain seq x y z
N MET A 1 -1.27 14.74 3.16
CA MET A 1 0.07 14.33 2.64
C MET A 1 0.06 14.32 1.11
N THR A 2 1.24 14.24 0.46
CA THR A 2 1.37 14.03 -1.00
C THR A 2 1.46 12.54 -1.33
N GLU A 3 1.28 12.16 -2.60
CA GLU A 3 1.43 10.78 -3.06
C GLU A 3 2.85 10.27 -2.86
N ASP A 4 3.87 11.08 -3.16
CA ASP A 4 5.28 10.73 -2.90
C ASP A 4 5.55 10.45 -1.41
N ALA A 5 4.96 11.26 -0.52
CA ALA A 5 5.09 11.06 0.92
C ALA A 5 4.38 9.79 1.38
N ALA A 6 3.23 9.45 0.78
CA ALA A 6 2.52 8.20 1.04
C ALA A 6 3.34 7.00 0.55
N LEU A 7 3.90 7.06 -0.66
CA LEU A 7 4.75 6.02 -1.25
C LEU A 7 6.00 5.75 -0.37
N ALA A 8 6.67 6.81 0.08
CA ALA A 8 7.80 6.68 0.99
C ALA A 8 7.40 6.05 2.34
N ALA A 9 6.21 6.36 2.84
CA ALA A 9 5.68 5.78 4.08
C ALA A 9 5.19 4.33 3.92
N LEU A 10 4.92 3.87 2.70
CA LEU A 10 4.59 2.48 2.40
C LEU A 10 5.81 1.55 2.42
N ALA A 11 7.00 2.04 2.05
CA ALA A 11 8.22 1.23 1.96
C ALA A 11 8.50 0.35 3.20
N PRO A 12 8.49 0.89 4.45
CA PRO A 12 8.68 0.05 5.63
C PRO A 12 7.53 -0.94 5.87
N LEU A 13 6.29 -0.62 5.48
CA LEU A 13 5.17 -1.56 5.62
C LEU A 13 5.30 -2.74 4.67
N PHE A 14 5.82 -2.51 3.47
CA PHE A 14 6.13 -3.59 2.54
C PHE A 14 7.22 -4.48 3.10
N GLU A 15 8.28 -3.92 3.68
CA GLU A 15 9.30 -4.71 4.36
C GLU A 15 8.74 -5.51 5.54
N ASP A 16 7.88 -4.91 6.37
CA ASP A 16 7.24 -5.60 7.49
C ASP A 16 6.35 -6.78 7.04
N VAL A 17 5.62 -6.60 5.94
CA VAL A 17 4.74 -7.65 5.39
C VAL A 17 5.58 -8.71 4.68
N PHE A 18 6.36 -8.34 3.67
CA PHE A 18 7.07 -9.30 2.82
C PHE A 18 8.31 -9.91 3.48
N GLY A 19 8.85 -9.27 4.52
CA GLY A 19 10.05 -9.70 5.24
C GLY A 19 11.35 -9.26 4.57
N GLU A 20 11.28 -8.51 3.47
CA GLU A 20 12.43 -7.96 2.76
C GLU A 20 12.11 -6.58 2.16
N PRO A 21 13.12 -5.71 1.97
CA PRO A 21 12.92 -4.41 1.36
C PRO A 21 12.41 -4.54 -0.09
N VAL A 22 11.24 -3.96 -0.35
CA VAL A 22 10.68 -3.90 -1.71
C VAL A 22 10.95 -2.52 -2.32
N PRO A 23 11.60 -2.43 -3.50
CA PRO A 23 11.84 -1.15 -4.17
C PRO A 23 10.53 -0.61 -4.75
N LEU A 24 9.84 0.22 -3.96
CA LEU A 24 8.55 0.78 -4.36
C LEU A 24 8.71 1.78 -5.50
N SER A 25 7.90 1.58 -6.53
CA SER A 25 7.63 2.57 -7.57
C SER A 25 6.12 2.69 -7.76
N PRO A 26 5.62 3.83 -8.29
CA PRO A 26 4.18 3.99 -8.53
C PRO A 26 3.59 2.90 -9.43
N GLY A 27 4.39 2.34 -10.35
CA GLY A 27 3.96 1.28 -11.26
C GLY A 27 4.16 -0.14 -10.74
N LEU A 28 4.67 -0.33 -9.51
CA LEU A 28 4.87 -1.66 -8.94
C LEU A 28 3.51 -2.34 -8.70
N THR A 29 3.37 -3.57 -9.17
CA THR A 29 2.16 -4.38 -9.05
C THR A 29 2.41 -5.65 -8.23
N ALA A 30 1.35 -6.39 -7.92
CA ALA A 30 1.46 -7.71 -7.28
C ALA A 30 2.20 -8.73 -8.16
N GLU A 31 2.17 -8.58 -9.50
CA GLU A 31 2.88 -9.49 -10.41
C GLU A 31 4.40 -9.30 -10.36
N ASP A 32 4.88 -8.13 -9.90
CA ASP A 32 6.29 -7.79 -9.84
C ASP A 32 6.97 -8.22 -8.52
N VAL A 33 6.19 -8.60 -7.50
CA VAL A 33 6.70 -8.95 -6.17
C VAL A 33 6.41 -10.42 -5.88
N GLU A 34 7.47 -11.19 -5.66
CA GLU A 34 7.34 -12.60 -5.32
C GLU A 34 6.56 -12.78 -4.00
N GLY A 35 5.58 -13.69 -4.02
CA GLY A 35 4.77 -13.98 -2.84
C GLY A 35 3.69 -12.93 -2.53
N TRP A 36 3.48 -11.93 -3.38
CA TRP A 36 2.35 -11.02 -3.25
C TRP A 36 1.05 -11.69 -3.72
N ASP A 37 0.40 -12.38 -2.78
CA ASP A 37 -0.91 -13.01 -2.95
C ASP A 37 -2.02 -12.27 -2.20
N SER A 38 -3.23 -12.84 -2.18
CA SER A 38 -4.39 -12.28 -1.49
C SER A 38 -4.18 -12.15 0.03
N THR A 39 -3.37 -13.02 0.64
CA THR A 39 -3.10 -12.96 2.09
C THR A 39 -2.21 -11.78 2.38
N ARG A 40 -1.11 -11.60 1.62
CA ARG A 40 -0.23 -10.42 1.74
C ARG A 40 -0.98 -9.13 1.45
N MET A 41 -1.91 -9.14 0.49
CA MET A 41 -2.77 -8.00 0.20
C MET A 41 -3.62 -7.61 1.42
N ILE A 42 -4.22 -8.57 2.13
CA ILE A 42 -5.00 -8.31 3.35
C ILE A 42 -4.11 -7.76 4.46
N GLU A 43 -2.92 -8.35 4.68
CA GLU A 43 -1.95 -7.88 5.67
C GLU A 43 -1.54 -6.43 5.41
N LEU A 44 -1.21 -6.09 4.15
CA LEU A 44 -0.90 -4.72 3.72
C LEU A 44 -2.05 -3.76 4.00
N VAL A 45 -3.28 -4.12 3.62
CA VAL A 45 -4.46 -3.27 3.86
C VAL A 45 -4.61 -2.97 5.35
N ILE A 46 -4.50 -3.99 6.20
CA ILE A 46 -4.59 -3.81 7.67
C ILE A 46 -3.47 -2.92 8.19
N ALA A 47 -2.23 -3.15 7.73
CA ALA A 47 -1.06 -2.37 8.13
C ALA A 47 -1.19 -0.88 7.72
N VAL A 48 -1.67 -0.63 6.50
CA VAL A 48 -1.95 0.72 5.98
C VAL A 48 -3.04 1.40 6.81
N GLU A 49 -4.16 0.74 7.05
CA GLU A 49 -5.25 1.29 7.87
C GLU A 49 -4.75 1.69 9.26
N ALA A 50 -3.97 0.82 9.92
CA ALA A 50 -3.39 1.08 11.22
C ALA A 50 -2.38 2.24 11.18
N ARG A 51 -1.49 2.26 10.17
CA ARG A 51 -0.41 3.24 10.04
C ARG A 51 -0.90 4.66 9.78
N PHE A 52 -1.95 4.81 8.99
CA PHE A 52 -2.48 6.12 8.58
C PHE A 52 -3.77 6.50 9.31
N GLY A 53 -4.33 5.60 10.11
CA GLY A 53 -5.60 5.84 10.81
C GLY A 53 -6.78 5.99 9.85
N ILE A 54 -6.73 5.31 8.71
CA ILE A 54 -7.77 5.37 7.66
C ILE A 54 -8.51 4.04 7.56
N LYS A 55 -9.64 4.04 6.85
CA LYS A 55 -10.35 2.83 6.45
C LYS A 55 -10.42 2.71 4.94
N LEU A 56 -9.99 1.57 4.41
CA LEU A 56 -10.07 1.21 3.00
C LEU A 56 -11.37 0.42 2.79
N THR A 57 -12.17 0.87 1.83
CA THR A 57 -13.39 0.15 1.44
C THR A 57 -13.05 -0.98 0.49
N THR A 58 -13.89 -2.02 0.44
CA THR A 58 -13.71 -3.13 -0.50
C THR A 58 -13.56 -2.64 -1.95
N ARG A 59 -14.33 -1.62 -2.35
CA ARG A 59 -14.23 -1.03 -3.69
C ARG A 59 -12.90 -0.34 -3.97
N GLU A 60 -12.33 0.32 -2.96
CA GLU A 60 -11.00 0.93 -3.09
C GLU A 60 -9.94 -0.16 -3.24
N VAL A 61 -10.01 -1.21 -2.41
CA VAL A 61 -9.09 -2.36 -2.47
C VAL A 61 -9.18 -3.10 -3.80
N ASP A 62 -10.40 -3.40 -4.27
CA ASP A 62 -10.63 -4.05 -5.58
C ASP A 62 -10.13 -3.20 -6.75
N GLY A 63 -10.00 -1.88 -6.56
CA GLY A 63 -9.49 -0.95 -7.57
C GLY A 63 -7.97 -0.74 -7.52
N LEU A 64 -7.25 -1.36 -6.58
CA LEU A 64 -5.79 -1.24 -6.48
C LEU A 64 -5.13 -2.13 -7.53
N GLY A 65 -4.60 -1.53 -8.59
CA GLY A 65 -3.78 -2.24 -9.59
C GLY A 65 -2.27 -2.10 -9.32
N SER A 66 -1.89 -1.07 -8.57
CA SER A 66 -0.49 -0.73 -8.30
C SER A 66 -0.29 -0.09 -6.93
N VAL A 67 0.96 -0.03 -6.48
CA VAL A 67 1.34 0.72 -5.27
C VAL A 67 1.03 2.22 -5.44
N GLY A 68 1.09 2.76 -6.65
CA GLY A 68 0.69 4.14 -6.94
C GLY A 68 -0.78 4.41 -6.62
N ASP A 69 -1.68 3.50 -6.99
CA ASP A 69 -3.10 3.61 -6.66
C ASP A 69 -3.33 3.63 -5.14
N LEU A 70 -2.58 2.78 -4.42
CA LEU A 70 -2.63 2.73 -2.96
C LEU A 70 -2.14 4.05 -2.34
N ALA A 71 -1.00 4.57 -2.82
CA ALA A 71 -0.47 5.86 -2.38
C ALA A 71 -1.45 7.01 -2.64
N ALA A 72 -2.15 7.01 -3.78
CA ALA A 72 -3.17 8.00 -4.12
C ALA A 72 -4.38 7.94 -3.18
N VAL A 73 -4.87 6.73 -2.86
CA VAL A 73 -5.96 6.55 -1.88
C VAL A 73 -5.54 7.05 -0.50
N ILE A 74 -4.33 6.72 -0.06
CA ILE A 74 -3.78 7.19 1.23
C ILE A 74 -3.67 8.72 1.23
N ALA A 75 -3.09 9.33 0.20
CA ALA A 75 -2.92 10.77 0.12
C ALA A 75 -4.26 11.54 0.18
N ARG A 76 -5.33 10.94 -0.35
CA ARG A 76 -6.69 11.49 -0.30
C ARG A 76 -7.35 11.37 1.08
N LYS A 77 -7.14 10.26 1.78
CA LYS A 77 -7.90 9.92 3.01
C LYS A 77 -7.17 10.25 4.28
N ALA A 78 -5.84 10.16 4.26
CA ALA A 78 -5.06 10.34 5.46
C ALA A 78 -5.09 11.81 5.91
N PRO A 79 -5.23 12.04 7.22
CA PRO A 79 -5.25 13.39 7.77
C PRO A 79 -3.98 14.16 7.38
N ARG A 80 -4.12 15.48 7.21
CA ARG A 80 -3.02 16.37 6.83
C ARG A 80 -2.01 16.53 7.97
#